data_AF-A0A0F9MZD7-F1
#
_entry.id   AF-A0A0F9MZD7-F1
#
_cell.length_a   1.000
_cell.length_b   1.000
_cell.length_c   1.000
_cell.angle_alpha   90.00
_cell.angle_beta   90.00
_cell.angle_gamma   90.00
#
_symmetry.space_group_name_H-M   'P 1'
#
loop_
_entity.id
_entity.type
_entity.pdbx_description
1 polymer ?
#
loop_
_entity_poly.entity_id
_entity_poly.type
_entity_poly.pdbx_seq_one_letter_code
_entity_poly.pdbx_strand_id
1 'polypeptide(L)'
;MIIPLETVVVDDRARDGTWCTLPYSGNKNGCPNFPECIEARPHFNTYDKELRWLAVIFPFDLKAHAEEMKKRPRKNGKPWTEAQARCVLYWQEHKVRKPLRAEAMKECFPLMGDVLLDIPEANGVNVFATMGKHGVVLKARNPDIIQKVMLVGKYSSSPEATQ
;
A
#
# COMPACT_ATOMS: atom_id res chain seq x y z
N MET A 1 10.59 -7.85 -1.89
CA MET A 1 10.14 -9.18 -2.32
C MET A 1 9.16 -8.97 -3.45
N ILE A 2 9.28 -9.72 -4.54
CA ILE A 2 8.37 -9.63 -5.68
C ILE A 2 7.75 -11.02 -5.87
N ILE A 3 6.43 -11.08 -6.00
CA ILE A 3 5.71 -12.34 -6.25
C ILE A 3 4.75 -12.18 -7.42
N PRO A 4 4.62 -13.18 -8.31
CA PRO A 4 3.55 -13.18 -9.30
C PRO A 4 2.19 -13.40 -8.63
N LEU A 5 1.15 -12.76 -9.17
CA LEU A 5 -0.22 -12.94 -8.73
C LEU A 5 -1.02 -13.71 -9.78
N GLU A 6 -1.44 -14.92 -9.45
CA GLU A 6 -2.35 -15.73 -10.27
C GLU A 6 -3.78 -15.19 -10.23
N THR A 7 -4.14 -14.48 -9.15
CA THR A 7 -5.48 -13.88 -9.00
C THR A 7 -5.41 -12.59 -8.22
N VAL A 8 -6.04 -11.54 -8.73
CA VAL A 8 -6.27 -10.31 -7.97
C VAL A 8 -7.71 -10.30 -7.47
N VAL A 9 -7.91 -10.09 -6.17
CA VAL A 9 -9.25 -9.97 -5.59
C VAL A 9 -9.67 -8.50 -5.67
N VAL A 10 -10.73 -8.23 -6.42
CA VAL A 10 -11.31 -6.89 -6.57
C VAL A 10 -12.55 -6.78 -5.68
N ASP A 11 -12.70 -5.64 -5.01
CA ASP A 11 -13.89 -5.24 -4.25
C ASP A 11 -14.34 -3.87 -4.77
N ASP A 12 -15.49 -3.83 -5.45
CA ASP A 12 -16.00 -2.60 -6.07
C ASP A 12 -16.24 -1.47 -5.04
N ARG A 13 -16.44 -1.82 -3.76
CA ARG A 13 -16.58 -0.85 -2.67
C ARG A 13 -15.29 -0.09 -2.36
N ALA A 14 -14.14 -0.68 -2.70
CA ALA A 14 -12.86 0.00 -2.62
C ALA A 14 -12.70 0.98 -3.79
N ARG A 15 -13.20 0.61 -4.97
CA ARG A 15 -13.12 1.40 -6.21
C ARG A 15 -14.03 2.63 -6.18
N ASP A 16 -15.27 2.49 -5.69
CA ASP A 16 -16.23 3.59 -5.59
C ASP A 16 -16.02 4.48 -4.34
N GLY A 17 -14.99 4.17 -3.54
CA GLY A 17 -14.63 4.90 -2.33
C GLY A 17 -15.53 4.61 -1.12
N THR A 18 -16.54 3.75 -1.23
CA THR A 18 -17.46 3.44 -0.11
C THR A 18 -16.77 2.75 1.06
N TRP A 19 -15.60 2.14 0.87
CA TRP A 19 -14.73 1.71 1.97
C TRP A 19 -14.39 2.83 2.96
N CYS A 20 -14.34 4.09 2.52
CA CYS A 20 -14.16 5.21 3.41
C CYS A 20 -15.34 5.43 4.36
N THR A 21 -16.48 4.78 4.19
CA THR A 21 -17.58 4.82 5.16
C THR A 21 -17.43 3.80 6.29
N LEU A 22 -16.48 2.85 6.17
CA LEU A 22 -16.29 1.79 7.15
C LEU A 22 -15.63 2.32 8.43
N PRO A 23 -16.09 1.91 9.62
CA PRO A 23 -15.49 2.33 10.89
C PRO A 23 -14.05 1.85 11.04
N TYR A 24 -13.18 2.69 11.58
CA TYR A 24 -11.82 2.32 11.99
C TYR A 24 -11.41 3.01 13.30
N SER A 25 -10.28 2.59 13.86
CA SER A 25 -9.82 3.09 15.17
C SER A 25 -9.75 4.62 15.20
N GLY A 26 -10.49 5.24 16.11
CA GLY A 26 -10.61 6.69 16.24
C GLY A 26 -11.69 7.36 15.38
N ASN A 27 -12.31 6.64 14.43
CA ASN A 27 -13.32 7.17 13.54
C ASN A 27 -14.46 6.15 13.34
N LYS A 28 -15.50 6.24 14.20
CA LYS A 28 -16.64 5.32 14.19
C LYS A 28 -17.55 5.43 12.96
N ASN A 29 -17.48 6.55 12.23
CA ASN A 29 -18.32 6.81 11.06
C ASN A 29 -17.52 6.76 9.75
N GLY A 30 -16.30 6.19 9.78
CA GLY A 30 -15.40 6.18 8.62
C GLY A 30 -14.57 7.45 8.46
N CYS A 31 -14.03 7.65 7.27
CA CYS A 31 -13.11 8.73 6.94
C CYS A 31 -13.82 10.08 7.09
N PRO A 32 -13.28 11.01 7.88
CA PRO A 32 -13.87 12.34 8.05
C PRO A 32 -13.84 13.18 6.76
N ASN A 33 -13.06 12.77 5.77
CA ASN A 33 -12.93 13.46 4.49
C ASN A 33 -13.81 12.85 3.37
N PHE A 34 -14.63 11.82 3.64
CA PHE A 34 -15.51 11.27 2.61
C PHE A 34 -16.73 12.20 2.40
N PRO A 35 -17.15 12.49 1.15
CA PRO A 35 -16.72 11.88 -0.13
C PRO A 35 -15.54 12.57 -0.83
N GLU A 36 -15.02 13.69 -0.32
CA GLU A 36 -13.93 14.41 -1.01
C GLU A 36 -12.54 13.75 -0.89
N CYS A 37 -12.42 12.68 -0.11
CA CYS A 37 -11.18 11.99 0.22
C CYS A 37 -10.39 11.66 -1.04
N ILE A 38 -9.23 12.29 -1.20
CA ILE A 38 -8.41 12.16 -2.40
C ILE A 38 -7.95 10.72 -2.64
N GLU A 39 -7.72 9.96 -1.55
CA GLU A 39 -7.32 8.55 -1.60
C GLU A 39 -8.50 7.61 -1.93
N ALA A 40 -9.74 8.11 -1.86
CA ALA A 40 -10.97 7.37 -2.15
C ALA A 40 -11.51 7.62 -3.56
N ARG A 41 -10.85 8.47 -4.36
CA ARG A 41 -11.42 8.92 -5.63
C ARG A 41 -11.33 7.83 -6.71
N PRO A 42 -12.43 7.53 -7.41
CA PRO A 42 -12.53 6.49 -8.44
C PRO A 42 -11.81 6.83 -9.77
N HIS A 43 -11.01 7.90 -9.82
CA HIS A 43 -10.32 8.30 -11.05
C HIS A 43 -9.18 7.33 -11.44
N PHE A 44 -8.78 6.46 -10.53
CA PHE A 44 -7.82 5.39 -10.77
C PHE A 44 -8.58 4.10 -11.12
N ASN A 45 -9.07 4.00 -12.35
CA ASN A 45 -9.52 2.72 -12.89
C ASN A 45 -8.44 2.14 -13.83
N THR A 46 -7.23 2.01 -13.32
CA THR A 46 -6.09 1.46 -14.08
C THR A 46 -5.92 -0.04 -13.87
N TYR A 47 -6.76 -0.66 -13.01
CA TYR A 47 -6.80 -2.11 -12.92
C TYR A 47 -7.42 -2.71 -14.17
N ASP A 48 -6.63 -3.52 -14.87
CA ASP A 48 -7.05 -4.36 -15.97
C ASP A 48 -6.84 -5.84 -15.62
N LYS A 49 -7.88 -6.65 -15.80
CA LYS A 49 -7.87 -8.09 -15.52
C LYS A 49 -7.06 -8.88 -16.55
N GLU A 50 -6.78 -8.31 -17.72
CA GLU A 50 -6.02 -8.95 -18.80
C GLU A 50 -4.51 -8.86 -18.56
N LEU A 51 -4.06 -8.01 -17.62
CA LEU A 51 -2.66 -7.87 -17.25
C LEU A 51 -2.21 -9.00 -16.33
N ARG A 52 -0.97 -9.46 -16.53
CA ARG A 52 -0.26 -10.29 -15.55
C ARG A 52 0.22 -9.39 -14.41
N TRP A 53 -0.26 -9.65 -13.20
CA TRP A 53 0.07 -8.83 -12.04
C TRP A 53 1.23 -9.40 -11.24
N LEU A 54 2.09 -8.51 -10.77
CA LEU A 54 3.15 -8.76 -9.79
C LEU A 54 2.87 -7.94 -8.54
N ALA A 55 3.08 -8.50 -7.35
CA ALA A 55 3.11 -7.75 -6.11
C ALA A 55 4.54 -7.44 -5.69
N VAL A 56 4.85 -6.16 -5.53
CA VAL A 56 6.11 -5.69 -4.94
C VAL A 56 5.84 -5.39 -3.47
N ILE A 57 6.48 -6.13 -2.59
CA ILE A 57 6.26 -6.13 -1.14
C ILE A 57 7.50 -5.60 -0.44
N PHE A 58 7.29 -4.55 0.37
CA PHE A 58 8.33 -3.93 1.19
C PHE A 58 8.01 -4.11 2.68
N PRO A 59 8.80 -4.93 3.41
CA PRO A 59 8.69 -5.04 4.86
C PRO A 59 9.34 -3.84 5.54
N PHE A 60 8.74 -3.37 6.63
CA PHE A 60 9.24 -2.28 7.45
C PHE A 60 9.07 -2.62 8.93
N ASP A 61 10.18 -2.63 9.67
CA ASP A 61 10.18 -2.83 11.12
C ASP A 61 9.68 -1.56 11.82
N LEU A 62 8.37 -1.53 12.06
CA LEU A 62 7.69 -0.43 12.73
C LEU A 62 8.13 -0.32 14.19
N LYS A 63 8.38 -1.45 14.86
CA LYS A 63 8.75 -1.46 16.27
C LYS A 63 10.10 -0.80 16.47
N ALA A 64 11.13 -1.25 15.75
CA ALA A 64 12.45 -0.65 15.81
C ALA A 64 12.40 0.83 15.41
N HIS A 65 11.64 1.16 14.37
CA HIS A 65 11.46 2.56 13.96
C HIS A 65 10.83 3.42 15.08
N ALA A 66 9.78 2.93 15.72
CA ALA A 66 9.12 3.63 16.81
C ALA A 66 10.04 3.80 18.04
N GLU A 67 10.85 2.80 18.36
CA GLU A 67 11.88 2.86 19.39
C GLU A 67 12.93 3.94 19.08
N GLU A 68 13.44 4.00 17.85
CA GLU A 68 14.35 5.06 17.41
C GLU A 68 13.71 6.45 17.46
N MET A 69 12.45 6.57 17.04
CA MET A 69 11.73 7.85 17.12
C MET A 69 11.61 8.35 18.55
N LYS A 70 11.36 7.47 19.52
CA LYS A 70 11.23 7.84 20.94
C LYS A 70 12.54 8.34 21.56
N LYS A 71 13.70 8.01 20.98
CA LYS A 71 15.02 8.48 21.47
C LYS A 71 15.31 9.96 21.19
N ARG A 72 14.55 10.59 20.29
CA ARG A 72 14.74 12.00 19.89
C ARG A 72 13.54 12.86 20.27
N PRO A 73 13.73 14.12 20.67
CA PRO A 73 12.61 15.04 20.87
C PRO A 73 11.93 15.38 19.54
N ARG A 74 10.65 15.73 19.60
CA ARG A 74 9.92 16.33 18.47
C ARG A 74 10.39 17.75 18.20
N LYS A 75 9.95 18.33 17.08
CA LYS A 75 10.22 19.73 16.69
C LYS A 75 9.85 20.75 17.78
N ASN A 76 8.85 20.44 18.61
CA ASN A 76 8.42 21.29 19.73
C ASN A 76 9.09 20.94 21.07
N GLY A 77 10.16 20.14 21.07
CA GLY A 77 10.89 19.72 22.26
C GLY A 77 10.23 18.61 23.08
N LYS A 78 8.99 18.19 22.77
CA LYS A 78 8.28 17.16 23.53
C LYS A 78 8.72 15.75 23.08
N PRO A 79 8.73 14.75 23.99
CA PRO A 79 8.94 13.36 23.59
C PRO A 79 7.82 12.85 22.66
N TRP A 80 8.11 11.79 21.92
CA TRP A 80 7.12 11.04 21.15
C TRP A 80 6.32 10.12 22.06
N THR A 81 5.00 10.09 21.90
CA THR A 81 4.18 9.01 22.47
C THR A 81 4.26 7.75 21.58
N GLU A 82 3.96 6.57 22.13
CA GLU A 82 3.94 5.33 21.35
C GLU A 82 3.02 5.44 20.11
N ALA A 83 1.80 5.96 20.30
CA ALA A 83 0.85 6.18 19.22
C ALA A 83 1.39 7.10 18.13
N GLN A 84 2.11 8.17 18.50
CA GLN A 84 2.72 9.08 17.53
C GLN A 84 3.91 8.45 16.81
N ALA A 85 4.77 7.72 17.53
CA ALA A 85 5.94 7.05 16.96
C ALA A 85 5.54 5.96 15.94
N ARG A 86 4.42 5.27 16.18
CA ARG A 86 3.88 4.27 15.25
C ARG A 86 3.00 4.85 14.13
N CYS A 87 2.67 6.14 14.18
CA CYS A 87 1.77 6.75 13.20
C CYS A 87 2.46 6.86 11.82
N VAL A 88 1.93 6.14 10.83
CA VAL A 88 2.49 6.03 9.47
C VAL A 88 2.65 7.38 8.76
N LEU A 89 1.79 8.36 9.08
CA LEU A 89 1.77 9.67 8.41
C LEU A 89 3.08 10.44 8.55
N TYR A 90 3.87 10.18 9.59
CA TYR A 90 5.09 10.94 9.85
C TYR A 90 6.33 10.47 9.07
N TRP A 91 6.34 9.22 8.61
CA TRP A 91 7.58 8.61 8.09
C TRP A 91 7.37 7.79 6.81
N GLN A 92 6.14 7.41 6.47
CA GLN A 92 5.89 6.46 5.39
C GLN A 92 6.42 6.93 4.04
N GLU A 93 6.39 8.23 3.75
CA GLU A 93 6.76 8.77 2.45
C GLU A 93 8.22 8.46 2.10
N HIS A 94 9.14 8.81 3.00
CA HIS A 94 10.57 8.67 2.74
C HIS A 94 11.14 7.31 3.15
N LYS A 95 10.54 6.64 4.15
CA LYS A 95 11.09 5.39 4.69
C LYS A 95 10.50 4.12 4.07
N VAL A 96 9.31 4.22 3.46
CA VAL A 96 8.61 3.05 2.89
C VAL A 96 8.20 3.28 1.45
N ARG A 97 7.40 4.32 1.17
CA ARG A 97 6.82 4.55 -0.16
C ARG A 97 7.90 4.81 -1.21
N LYS A 98 8.88 5.68 -0.94
CA LYS A 98 9.95 5.99 -1.89
C LYS A 98 10.82 4.75 -2.24
N PRO A 99 11.36 3.98 -1.27
CA PRO A 99 12.06 2.72 -1.58
C PRO A 99 11.17 1.70 -2.30
N LEU A 100 9.94 1.49 -1.83
CA LEU A 100 9.01 0.54 -2.45
C LEU A 100 8.70 0.91 -3.90
N ARG A 101 8.43 2.19 -4.18
CA ARG A 101 8.21 2.68 -5.54
C ARG A 101 9.46 2.48 -6.40
N ALA A 102 10.65 2.73 -5.86
CA ALA A 102 11.90 2.50 -6.59
C ALA A 102 12.07 1.02 -6.98
N GLU A 103 11.74 0.08 -6.08
CA GLU A 103 11.73 -1.36 -6.40
C GLU A 103 10.66 -1.71 -7.44
N ALA A 104 9.43 -1.20 -7.29
CA ALA A 104 8.35 -1.46 -8.24
C ALA A 104 8.65 -0.90 -9.64
N MET A 105 9.35 0.23 -9.72
CA MET A 105 9.75 0.84 -11.00
C MET A 105 10.85 0.06 -11.73
N LYS A 106 11.59 -0.84 -11.07
CA LYS A 106 12.50 -1.77 -11.78
C LYS A 106 11.73 -2.80 -12.59
N GLU A 107 10.53 -3.14 -12.13
CA GLU A 107 9.63 -4.08 -12.79
C GLU A 107 8.66 -3.40 -13.74
N CYS A 108 8.47 -2.08 -13.65
CA CYS A 108 7.48 -1.36 -14.46
C CYS A 108 8.15 -0.64 -15.63
N PHE A 109 7.77 -0.99 -16.86
CA PHE A 109 8.21 -0.31 -18.08
C PHE A 109 7.04 0.45 -18.73
N PRO A 110 6.73 1.70 -18.32
CA PRO A 110 5.56 2.43 -18.81
C PRO A 110 5.51 2.61 -20.34
N LEU A 111 6.67 2.73 -20.99
CA LEU A 111 6.76 2.83 -22.45
C LEU A 111 6.30 1.56 -23.18
N MET A 112 6.26 0.43 -22.48
CA MET A 112 5.74 -0.86 -22.98
C MET A 112 4.27 -1.08 -22.57
N GLY A 113 3.64 -0.09 -21.94
CA GLY A 113 2.26 -0.18 -21.45
C GLY A 113 2.10 -0.79 -20.07
N ASP A 114 3.19 -1.13 -19.36
CA ASP A 114 3.09 -1.62 -17.98
C ASP A 114 2.42 -0.58 -17.08
N VAL A 115 1.64 -1.06 -16.11
CA VAL A 115 0.85 -0.23 -15.18
C VAL A 115 1.38 -0.41 -13.76
N LEU A 116 1.60 0.70 -13.04
CA LEU A 116 1.92 0.68 -11.62
C LEU A 116 0.72 1.15 -10.80
N LEU A 117 0.26 0.31 -9.88
CA LEU A 117 -0.70 0.68 -8.83
C LEU A 117 0.06 0.94 -7.54
N ASP A 118 0.31 2.21 -7.24
CA ASP A 118 1.00 2.63 -6.02
C ASP A 118 0.10 2.57 -4.77
N ILE A 119 -1.21 2.70 -4.98
CA ILE A 119 -2.27 2.46 -4.00
C ILE A 119 -3.30 1.49 -4.62
N PRO A 120 -3.03 0.17 -4.58
CA PRO A 120 -3.92 -0.83 -5.20
C PRO A 120 -5.35 -0.77 -4.68
N GLU A 121 -5.54 -0.44 -3.39
CA GLU A 121 -6.87 -0.31 -2.78
C GLU A 121 -7.71 0.79 -3.44
N ALA A 122 -7.09 1.92 -3.82
CA ALA A 122 -7.76 3.00 -4.54
C ALA A 122 -8.17 2.60 -5.98
N ASN A 123 -7.66 1.46 -6.47
CA ASN A 123 -7.99 0.87 -7.77
C ASN A 123 -9.00 -0.29 -7.66
N GLY A 124 -9.58 -0.50 -6.48
CA GLY A 124 -10.52 -1.58 -6.23
C GLY A 124 -9.89 -2.88 -5.74
N VAL A 125 -8.57 -2.95 -5.55
CA VAL A 125 -7.92 -4.20 -5.15
C VAL A 125 -8.03 -4.42 -3.65
N ASN A 126 -8.60 -5.55 -3.25
CA ASN A 126 -8.53 -6.03 -1.88
C ASN A 126 -7.16 -6.66 -1.63
N VAL A 127 -6.19 -5.84 -1.21
CA VAL A 127 -4.80 -6.25 -0.99
C VAL A 127 -4.68 -7.35 0.06
N PHE A 128 -5.46 -7.31 1.14
CA PHE A 128 -5.45 -8.35 2.17
C PHE A 128 -5.90 -9.71 1.63
N ALA A 129 -7.04 -9.76 0.95
CA ALA A 129 -7.55 -11.00 0.37
C ALA A 129 -6.63 -11.51 -0.75
N THR A 130 -6.11 -10.60 -1.58
CA THR A 130 -5.18 -10.93 -2.66
C THR A 130 -3.89 -11.54 -2.13
N MET A 131 -3.23 -10.89 -1.17
CA MET A 131 -2.00 -11.41 -0.57
C MET A 131 -2.24 -12.72 0.18
N GLY A 132 -3.37 -12.85 0.88
CA GLY A 132 -3.75 -14.08 1.57
C GLY A 132 -3.87 -15.30 0.64
N LYS A 133 -4.42 -15.11 -0.57
CA LYS A 133 -4.46 -16.17 -1.60
C LYS A 133 -3.07 -16.63 -2.06
N HIS A 134 -2.06 -15.78 -1.94
CA HIS A 134 -0.69 -16.04 -2.37
C HIS A 134 0.24 -16.35 -1.18
N GLY A 135 -0.32 -16.79 -0.04
CA GLY A 135 0.45 -17.19 1.13
C GLY A 135 1.11 -16.05 1.91
N VAL A 136 0.80 -14.79 1.60
CA VAL A 136 1.34 -13.62 2.31
C VAL A 136 0.29 -13.09 3.29
N VAL A 137 0.57 -13.23 4.58
CA VAL A 137 -0.34 -12.81 5.66
C VAL A 137 -0.03 -11.38 6.10
N LEU A 138 -0.86 -10.42 5.70
CA LEU A 138 -0.76 -9.03 6.14
C LEU A 138 -1.43 -8.84 7.51
N LYS A 139 -0.75 -8.15 8.43
CA LYS A 139 -1.29 -7.82 9.76
C LYS A 139 -1.95 -6.44 9.75
N ALA A 140 -3.26 -6.39 10.01
CA ALA A 140 -4.02 -5.14 10.01
C ALA A 140 -3.88 -4.31 11.30
N ARG A 141 -3.63 -4.94 12.46
CA ARG A 141 -3.67 -4.28 13.77
C ARG A 141 -2.32 -4.33 14.47
N ASN A 142 -1.85 -3.15 14.91
CA ASN A 142 -0.62 -2.93 15.68
C ASN A 142 0.56 -3.83 15.27
N PRO A 143 0.91 -3.89 13.97
CA PRO A 143 2.00 -4.74 13.54
C PRO A 143 3.34 -4.21 14.04
N ASP A 144 4.24 -5.09 14.48
CA ASP A 144 5.65 -4.75 14.66
C ASP A 144 6.38 -4.67 13.32
N ILE A 145 5.92 -5.44 12.33
CA ILE A 145 6.41 -5.39 10.95
C ILE A 145 5.23 -5.06 10.03
N ILE A 146 5.31 -3.92 9.36
CA ILE A 146 4.36 -3.55 8.30
C ILE A 146 4.86 -4.12 6.99
N GLN A 147 3.95 -4.63 6.16
CA GLN A 147 4.23 -4.98 4.77
C GLN A 147 3.43 -4.05 3.87
N LYS A 148 4.11 -3.16 3.16
CA LYS A 148 3.48 -2.29 2.16
C LYS A 148 3.59 -2.95 0.79
N VAL A 149 2.51 -2.85 0.01
CA VAL A 149 2.38 -3.51 -1.28
C VAL A 149 2.09 -2.46 -2.36
N MET A 150 2.75 -2.61 -3.50
CA MET A 150 2.38 -2.01 -4.79
C MET A 150 2.17 -3.13 -5.80
N LEU A 151 1.34 -2.91 -6.82
CA LEU A 151 1.13 -3.87 -7.89
C LEU A 151 1.68 -3.35 -9.21
N VAL A 152 2.32 -4.23 -9.98
CA VAL A 152 2.80 -3.95 -11.34
C VAL A 152 2.06 -4.87 -12.30
N GLY A 153 1.29 -4.29 -13.22
CA GLY A 153 0.57 -4.99 -14.27
C GLY A 153 1.40 -5.00 -15.55
N LYS A 154 1.59 -6.16 -16.15
CA LYS A 154 2.36 -6.37 -17.38
C LYS A 154 1.49 -6.99 -18.45
N TYR A 155 1.66 -6.56 -19.70
CA TYR A 155 1.09 -7.28 -20.84
C TYR A 155 1.84 -8.59 -21.07
N SER A 156 1.17 -9.59 -21.62
CA SER A 156 1.78 -10.89 -21.98
C SER A 156 2.93 -10.76 -22.98
N SER A 157 2.95 -9.68 -23.76
CA SER A 157 4.02 -9.35 -24.70
C SER A 157 5.20 -8.58 -24.09
N SER A 158 5.11 -8.13 -22.82
CA SER A 158 6.19 -7.37 -22.18
C SER A 158 7.39 -8.30 -21.92
N PRO A 159 8.63 -7.88 -22.23
CA PRO A 159 9.82 -8.68 -21.95
C PRO A 159 9.93 -8.97 -20.44
N GLU A 160 10.33 -10.19 -20.10
CA GLU A 160 10.62 -10.54 -18.70
C GLU A 160 11.88 -9.83 -18.25
N ALA A 161 11.87 -9.26 -17.03
CA ALA A 161 13.07 -8.70 -16.45
C ALA A 161 14.09 -9.82 -16.25
N THR A 162 15.22 -9.74 -16.95
CA THR A 162 16.34 -10.67 -16.77
C THR A 162 16.87 -10.49 -15.35
N GLN A 163 16.69 -11.50 -14.50
CA GLN A 163 17.14 -11.51 -13.10
C GLN A 163 18.66 -11.61 -12.98
#